data_AF-A0A3N6FP50-F1
#
_entry.id   AF-A0A3N6FP50-F1
#
_cell.length_a   1.000
_cell.length_b   1.000
_cell.length_c   1.000
_cell.angle_alpha   90.00
_cell.angle_beta   90.00
_cell.angle_gamma   90.00
#
_symmetry.space_group_name_H-M   'P 1'
#
loop_
_entity.id
_entity.type
_entity.pdbx_description
1 polymer ?
#
loop_
_entity_poly.entity_id
_entity_poly.type
_entity_poly.pdbx_seq_one_letter_code
_entity_poly.pdbx_strand_id
1 'polypeptide(L)'
;MPTNELHLAPDLITTRAAVAAVYGGATQGGIIGSRQTPNVFIYSDPDEGEQYGYTFDGWTEDDDGTPIYHYTGEGSAGDQQLTRGNKSILEHVDHGRALHLFLANGYVPGSRTKYQRYIGEVVVDSVEPYLERWNHDGDGTLRCVYVFRLRPTGRSAIDVRDEDRIPPAVETAAIRVPAAETSSALLAPEQYGTPETTYTPSAGPRTVTRRESKLSTLFETHLVGLGHEVGRYQLTIKGCRGALLTDLYDSTENVLYEVKGRSRRIDVRMAVAQLLDYRRHIGAPGLRTAILIPTEPEADVRDYVESLGIALVVKNGDHFNGYPLA
;
A
#
# COMPACT_ATOMS: atom_id res chain seq x y z
N MET A 1 -42.75 -4.58 -20.36
CA MET A 1 -41.76 -3.50 -20.14
C MET A 1 -40.40 -4.14 -20.33
N PRO A 2 -39.52 -3.66 -21.23
CA PRO A 2 -38.20 -4.25 -21.34
C PRO A 2 -37.46 -4.03 -20.02
N THR A 3 -37.12 -5.13 -19.33
CA THR A 3 -36.15 -5.13 -18.25
C THR A 3 -34.86 -4.56 -18.82
N ASN A 4 -34.43 -3.42 -18.30
CA ASN A 4 -33.20 -2.76 -18.71
C ASN A 4 -32.03 -3.62 -18.18
N GLU A 5 -31.66 -4.69 -18.88
CA GLU A 5 -30.56 -5.59 -18.50
C GLU A 5 -29.23 -4.88 -18.73
N LEU A 6 -28.82 -4.04 -17.77
CA LEU A 6 -27.46 -3.52 -17.72
C LEU A 6 -26.51 -4.66 -17.34
N HIS A 7 -25.91 -5.31 -18.33
CA HIS A 7 -24.91 -6.35 -18.11
C HIS A 7 -23.52 -5.73 -17.91
N LEU A 8 -22.87 -6.01 -16.77
CA LEU A 8 -21.52 -5.54 -16.50
C LEU A 8 -20.50 -6.33 -17.35
N ALA A 9 -19.91 -5.68 -18.33
CA ALA A 9 -18.82 -6.21 -19.16
C ALA A 9 -17.71 -5.16 -19.30
N PRO A 10 -16.42 -5.56 -19.36
CA PRO A 10 -15.31 -4.62 -19.51
C PRO A 10 -15.56 -3.57 -20.59
N ASP A 11 -15.14 -2.34 -20.31
CA ASP A 11 -15.34 -1.13 -21.13
C ASP A 11 -16.78 -0.63 -21.29
N LEU A 12 -17.75 -1.22 -20.57
CA LEU A 12 -19.09 -0.64 -20.46
C LEU A 12 -19.01 0.78 -19.90
N ILE A 13 -19.51 1.75 -20.68
CA ILE A 13 -19.69 3.13 -20.23
C ILE A 13 -21.11 3.29 -19.69
N THR A 14 -21.22 3.67 -18.42
CA THR A 14 -22.50 3.79 -17.71
C THR A 14 -22.50 4.96 -16.72
N THR A 15 -23.56 5.09 -15.92
CA THR A 15 -23.64 6.03 -14.80
C THR A 15 -23.94 5.29 -13.51
N ARG A 16 -23.55 5.86 -12.37
CA ARG A 16 -23.86 5.28 -11.05
C ARG A 16 -25.36 5.07 -10.84
N ALA A 17 -26.20 5.97 -11.38
CA ALA A 17 -27.65 5.85 -11.33
C ALA A 17 -28.17 4.64 -12.12
N ALA A 18 -27.60 4.36 -13.29
CA ALA A 18 -27.96 3.19 -14.08
C ALA A 18 -27.53 1.88 -13.40
N VAL A 19 -26.32 1.85 -12.80
CA VAL A 19 -25.86 0.70 -11.99
C VAL A 19 -26.79 0.49 -10.80
N ALA A 20 -27.09 1.54 -10.03
CA ALA A 20 -27.97 1.46 -8.86
C ALA A 20 -29.40 1.02 -9.19
N ALA A 21 -29.93 1.38 -10.37
CA ALA A 21 -31.26 0.97 -10.80
C ALA A 21 -31.40 -0.54 -11.05
N VAL A 22 -30.30 -1.22 -11.42
CA VAL A 22 -30.29 -2.66 -11.73
C VAL A 22 -29.80 -3.47 -10.55
N TYR A 23 -28.73 -3.01 -9.88
CA TYR A 23 -28.04 -3.78 -8.85
C TYR A 23 -28.27 -3.27 -7.43
N GLY A 24 -28.93 -2.12 -7.25
CA GLY A 24 -29.08 -1.43 -5.97
C GLY A 24 -27.80 -0.69 -5.54
N GLY A 25 -27.85 -0.10 -4.34
CA GLY A 25 -26.78 0.72 -3.79
C GLY A 25 -27.08 2.22 -3.88
N ALA A 26 -26.22 3.03 -3.27
CA ALA A 26 -26.27 4.49 -3.36
C ALA A 26 -25.75 4.98 -4.72
N THR A 27 -25.96 6.26 -5.04
CA THR A 27 -25.43 6.91 -6.25
C THR A 27 -24.27 7.87 -5.95
N GLN A 28 -23.92 8.05 -4.67
CA GLN A 28 -22.84 8.91 -4.19
C GLN A 28 -21.88 8.10 -3.31
N GLY A 29 -20.60 8.51 -3.28
CA GLY A 29 -19.52 7.81 -2.57
C GLY A 29 -18.60 7.01 -3.50
N GLY A 30 -17.38 6.72 -3.04
CA GLY A 30 -16.40 5.91 -3.78
C GLY A 30 -16.64 4.41 -3.61
N ILE A 31 -17.09 3.99 -2.42
CA ILE A 31 -17.36 2.59 -2.08
C ILE A 31 -18.84 2.41 -1.80
N ILE A 32 -19.51 1.59 -2.60
CA ILE A 32 -20.97 1.45 -2.54
C ILE A 32 -21.33 -0.02 -2.42
N GLY A 33 -21.70 -0.43 -1.21
CA GLY A 33 -22.32 -1.73 -0.99
C GLY A 33 -23.80 -1.74 -1.40
N SER A 34 -24.21 -2.69 -2.23
CA SER A 34 -25.63 -2.98 -2.45
C SER A 34 -26.23 -3.79 -1.30
N ARG A 35 -27.53 -3.56 -1.04
CA ARG A 35 -28.38 -4.40 -0.16
C ARG A 35 -29.33 -5.29 -0.95
N GLN A 36 -29.40 -5.12 -2.28
CA GLN A 36 -30.31 -5.85 -3.16
C GLN A 36 -29.61 -7.01 -3.86
N THR A 37 -28.32 -6.82 -4.18
CA THR A 37 -27.46 -7.84 -4.81
C THR A 37 -26.19 -8.00 -3.98
N PRO A 38 -25.51 -9.15 -4.03
CA PRO A 38 -24.27 -9.39 -3.28
C PRO A 38 -23.08 -8.70 -3.96
N ASN A 39 -23.16 -7.39 -4.16
CA ASN A 39 -22.17 -6.61 -4.91
C ASN A 39 -21.67 -5.42 -4.08
N VAL A 40 -20.39 -5.12 -4.19
CA VAL A 40 -19.75 -3.88 -3.75
C VAL A 40 -19.18 -3.20 -5.00
N PHE A 41 -19.53 -1.93 -5.19
CA PHE A 41 -19.07 -1.13 -6.32
C PHE A 41 -18.01 -0.13 -5.86
N ILE A 42 -16.85 -0.15 -6.49
CA ILE A 42 -15.77 0.81 -6.30
C ILE A 42 -15.76 1.75 -7.49
N TYR A 43 -15.81 3.05 -7.21
CA TYR A 43 -15.68 4.11 -8.19
C TYR A 43 -14.43 4.93 -7.86
N SER A 44 -13.41 4.84 -8.72
CA SER A 44 -12.17 5.60 -8.61
C SER A 44 -12.19 6.76 -9.60
N ASP A 45 -11.65 7.88 -9.15
CA ASP A 45 -11.57 9.14 -9.89
C ASP A 45 -10.31 9.87 -9.43
N PRO A 46 -9.13 9.50 -9.94
CA PRO A 46 -7.86 10.03 -9.44
C PRO A 46 -7.77 11.56 -9.51
N ASP A 47 -8.28 12.16 -10.59
CA ASP A 47 -8.28 13.61 -10.80
C ASP A 47 -9.02 14.36 -9.69
N GLU A 48 -10.14 13.81 -9.21
CA GLU A 48 -10.91 14.45 -8.13
C GLU A 48 -10.59 13.90 -6.74
N GLY A 49 -9.89 12.77 -6.68
CA GLY A 49 -9.33 12.22 -5.46
C GLY A 49 -8.13 13.02 -4.94
N GLU A 50 -7.38 13.69 -5.82
CA GLU A 50 -6.20 14.48 -5.46
C GLU A 50 -6.50 15.52 -4.37
N GLN A 51 -7.65 16.21 -4.44
CA GLN A 51 -8.07 17.21 -3.44
C GLN A 51 -8.28 16.63 -2.02
N TYR A 52 -8.43 15.31 -1.90
CA TYR A 52 -8.57 14.58 -0.64
C TYR A 52 -7.30 13.79 -0.25
N GLY A 53 -6.22 13.96 -1.03
CA GLY A 53 -4.98 13.22 -0.86
C GLY A 53 -5.01 11.79 -1.42
N TYR A 54 -5.95 11.45 -2.31
CA TYR A 54 -6.04 10.12 -2.94
C TYR A 54 -5.12 10.04 -4.15
N THR A 55 -3.82 10.28 -3.92
CA THR A 55 -2.78 10.31 -4.95
C THR A 55 -2.22 8.92 -5.27
N PHE A 56 -2.79 7.88 -4.66
CA PHE A 56 -2.33 6.50 -4.79
C PHE A 56 -3.21 5.65 -5.69
N ASP A 57 -4.33 6.19 -6.19
CA ASP A 57 -5.25 5.46 -7.05
C ASP A 57 -4.65 5.21 -8.44
N GLY A 58 -4.79 3.97 -8.93
CA GLY A 58 -4.41 3.60 -10.29
C GLY A 58 -3.76 2.23 -10.40
N TRP A 59 -3.53 1.80 -11.65
CA TRP A 59 -2.79 0.58 -11.95
C TRP A 59 -1.30 0.71 -11.63
N THR A 60 -0.78 -0.36 -11.03
CA THR A 60 0.64 -0.65 -10.87
C THR A 60 0.86 -2.15 -11.07
N GLU A 61 2.10 -2.60 -10.87
CA GLU A 61 2.50 -4.00 -10.96
C GLU A 61 3.00 -4.47 -9.58
N ASP A 62 2.75 -5.74 -9.24
CA ASP A 62 3.39 -6.42 -8.10
C ASP A 62 4.81 -6.89 -8.50
N ASP A 63 5.57 -7.47 -7.56
CA ASP A 63 6.96 -7.90 -7.78
C ASP A 63 7.17 -8.84 -8.99
N ASP A 64 6.14 -9.60 -9.35
CA ASP A 64 6.15 -10.55 -10.47
C ASP A 64 5.63 -9.96 -11.80
N GLY A 65 5.34 -8.66 -11.83
CA GLY A 65 4.78 -7.96 -12.98
C GLY A 65 3.27 -8.13 -13.14
N THR A 66 2.58 -8.75 -12.17
CA THR A 66 1.13 -8.91 -12.23
C THR A 66 0.42 -7.57 -11.98
N PRO A 67 -0.54 -7.17 -12.83
CA PRO A 67 -1.31 -5.94 -12.61
C PRO A 67 -2.08 -5.95 -11.29
N ILE A 68 -2.02 -4.82 -10.59
CA ILE A 68 -2.78 -4.57 -9.38
C ILE A 68 -3.27 -3.13 -9.37
N TYR A 69 -4.55 -2.93 -9.03
CA TYR A 69 -5.11 -1.60 -8.92
C TYR A 69 -5.02 -1.14 -7.46
N HIS A 70 -4.36 -0.02 -7.23
CA HIS A 70 -4.38 0.64 -5.93
C HIS A 70 -5.63 1.52 -5.82
N TYR A 71 -6.35 1.40 -4.71
CA TYR A 71 -7.55 2.18 -4.44
C TYR A 71 -7.48 2.76 -3.02
N THR A 72 -7.48 4.08 -2.90
CA THR A 72 -7.48 4.76 -1.61
C THR A 72 -8.86 4.65 -0.97
N GLY A 73 -8.89 4.23 0.29
CA GLY A 73 -10.10 4.01 1.06
C GLY A 73 -10.93 5.28 1.28
N GLU A 74 -12.12 5.10 1.83
CA GLU A 74 -13.00 6.21 2.22
C GLU A 74 -12.63 6.79 3.59
N GLY A 75 -13.02 8.05 3.79
CA GLY A 75 -12.74 8.86 4.97
C GLY A 75 -11.96 10.10 4.55
N SER A 76 -12.58 11.27 4.64
CA SER A 76 -12.05 12.53 4.09
C SER A 76 -11.31 13.42 5.09
N ALA A 77 -11.38 13.12 6.39
CA ALA A 77 -10.69 13.84 7.45
C ALA A 77 -10.16 12.87 8.50
N GLY A 78 -8.98 13.15 9.04
CA GLY A 78 -8.29 12.29 10.01
C GLY A 78 -7.91 10.91 9.47
N ASP A 79 -7.29 10.09 10.34
CA ASP A 79 -6.86 8.74 10.00
C ASP A 79 -8.04 7.88 9.54
N GLN A 80 -7.90 7.26 8.38
CA GLN A 80 -8.90 6.33 7.87
C GLN A 80 -9.06 5.14 8.81
N GLN A 81 -10.26 4.58 8.79
CA GLN A 81 -10.63 3.45 9.64
C GLN A 81 -11.08 2.29 8.76
N LEU A 82 -10.73 1.06 9.12
CA LEU A 82 -11.21 -0.17 8.47
C LEU A 82 -12.66 -0.49 8.88
N THR A 83 -13.56 0.46 8.65
CA THR A 83 -14.99 0.35 8.93
C THR A 83 -15.80 0.67 7.67
N ARG A 84 -17.12 0.42 7.69
CA ARG A 84 -18.05 0.82 6.61
C ARG A 84 -17.60 0.36 5.20
N GLY A 85 -17.36 1.28 4.26
CA GLY A 85 -16.93 0.97 2.90
C GLY A 85 -15.58 0.27 2.89
N ASN A 86 -14.60 0.76 3.65
CA ASN A 86 -13.29 0.14 3.78
C ASN A 86 -13.39 -1.31 4.26
N LYS A 87 -14.24 -1.56 5.26
CA LYS A 87 -14.56 -2.91 5.74
C LYS A 87 -15.25 -3.77 4.67
N SER A 88 -16.12 -3.15 3.86
CA SER A 88 -16.82 -3.84 2.77
C SER A 88 -15.88 -4.31 1.67
N ILE A 89 -14.75 -3.61 1.43
CA ILE A 89 -13.69 -4.08 0.53
C ILE A 89 -12.94 -5.25 1.19
N LEU A 90 -12.47 -5.05 2.43
CA LEU A 90 -11.61 -6.03 3.10
C LEU A 90 -12.30 -7.39 3.27
N GLU A 91 -13.59 -7.40 3.63
CA GLU A 91 -14.34 -8.62 3.97
C GLU A 91 -15.31 -9.06 2.86
N HIS A 92 -15.16 -8.56 1.62
CA HIS A 92 -16.10 -8.88 0.54
C HIS A 92 -16.15 -10.39 0.23
N VAL A 93 -15.00 -11.08 0.20
CA VAL A 93 -14.91 -12.53 -0.03
C VAL A 93 -15.64 -13.30 1.07
N ASP A 94 -15.36 -12.98 2.33
CA ASP A 94 -15.96 -13.65 3.50
C ASP A 94 -17.49 -13.48 3.52
N HIS A 95 -17.99 -12.37 3.01
CA HIS A 95 -19.42 -12.09 2.86
C HIS A 95 -20.02 -12.57 1.53
N GLY A 96 -19.25 -13.25 0.68
CA GLY A 96 -19.71 -13.75 -0.62
C GLY A 96 -20.17 -12.64 -1.57
N ARG A 97 -19.49 -11.49 -1.56
CA ARG A 97 -19.81 -10.32 -2.37
C ARG A 97 -18.79 -10.09 -3.47
N ALA A 98 -19.26 -9.89 -4.70
CA ALA A 98 -18.39 -9.50 -5.82
C ALA A 98 -18.00 -8.02 -5.70
N LEU A 99 -16.75 -7.70 -6.00
CA LEU A 99 -16.22 -6.34 -5.96
C LEU A 99 -15.98 -5.85 -7.40
N HIS A 100 -16.66 -4.79 -7.80
CA HIS A 100 -16.67 -4.27 -9.16
C HIS A 100 -15.98 -2.92 -9.24
N LEU A 101 -14.94 -2.80 -10.07
CA LEU A 101 -14.18 -1.56 -10.24
C LEU A 101 -14.68 -0.75 -11.45
N PHE A 102 -14.88 0.54 -11.23
CA PHE A 102 -15.20 1.54 -12.23
C PHE A 102 -14.23 2.71 -12.14
N LEU A 103 -13.84 3.25 -13.31
CA LEU A 103 -13.06 4.48 -13.41
C LEU A 103 -13.91 5.60 -14.01
N ALA A 104 -13.73 6.83 -13.54
CA ALA A 104 -14.36 7.99 -14.13
C ALA A 104 -14.00 8.14 -15.63
N ASN A 105 -14.97 8.51 -16.45
CA ASN A 105 -14.78 8.60 -17.92
C ASN A 105 -15.47 9.83 -18.51
N GLY A 106 -15.13 11.01 -18.00
CA GLY A 106 -15.73 12.27 -18.44
C GLY A 106 -17.19 12.43 -17.99
N TYR A 107 -17.94 13.27 -18.71
CA TYR A 107 -19.26 13.74 -18.30
C TYR A 107 -20.34 13.47 -19.36
N VAL A 108 -21.56 13.20 -18.88
CA VAL A 108 -22.76 13.20 -19.71
C VAL A 108 -22.95 14.59 -20.32
N PRO A 109 -23.11 14.73 -21.65
CA PRO A 109 -23.27 16.02 -22.29
C PRO A 109 -24.37 16.88 -21.65
N GLY A 110 -24.05 18.12 -21.33
CA GLY A 110 -24.99 19.07 -20.71
C GLY A 110 -25.30 18.80 -19.23
N SER A 111 -24.52 17.95 -18.55
CA SER A 111 -24.75 17.57 -17.15
C SER A 111 -23.45 17.50 -16.36
N ARG A 112 -23.55 17.57 -15.02
CA ARG A 112 -22.43 17.28 -14.10
C ARG A 112 -22.32 15.79 -13.74
N THR A 113 -23.11 14.93 -14.39
CA THR A 113 -23.08 13.48 -14.16
C THR A 113 -21.86 12.87 -14.83
N LYS A 114 -21.02 12.18 -14.07
CA LYS A 114 -19.85 11.48 -14.60
C LYS A 114 -20.24 10.14 -15.23
N TYR A 115 -19.71 9.87 -16.41
CA TYR A 115 -19.66 8.51 -16.92
C TYR A 115 -18.67 7.68 -16.11
N GLN A 116 -18.94 6.38 -16.03
CA GLN A 116 -18.15 5.39 -15.33
C GLN A 116 -17.83 4.28 -16.34
N ARG A 117 -16.56 4.01 -16.56
CA ARG A 117 -16.10 2.88 -17.36
C ARG A 117 -15.92 1.69 -16.44
N TYR A 118 -16.66 0.61 -16.69
CA TYR A 118 -16.50 -0.62 -15.93
C TYR A 118 -15.22 -1.33 -16.36
N ILE A 119 -14.38 -1.64 -15.39
CA ILE A 119 -13.08 -2.28 -15.62
C ILE A 119 -13.20 -3.79 -15.54
N GLY A 120 -13.88 -4.27 -14.50
CA GLY A 120 -14.00 -5.70 -14.24
C GLY A 120 -14.29 -5.98 -12.78
N GLU A 121 -14.50 -7.25 -12.49
CA GLU A 121 -14.55 -7.76 -11.12
C GLU A 121 -13.12 -7.92 -10.61
N VAL A 122 -12.89 -7.45 -9.39
CA VAL A 122 -11.61 -7.48 -8.69
C VAL A 122 -11.77 -8.18 -7.35
N VAL A 123 -10.67 -8.59 -6.75
CA VAL A 123 -10.60 -9.16 -5.41
C VAL A 123 -9.49 -8.48 -4.63
N VAL A 124 -9.71 -8.21 -3.34
CA VAL A 124 -8.64 -7.71 -2.47
C VAL A 124 -7.48 -8.72 -2.42
N ASP A 125 -6.25 -8.25 -2.46
CA ASP A 125 -5.08 -9.13 -2.38
C ASP A 125 -5.10 -9.90 -1.06
N SER A 126 -4.98 -11.23 -1.14
CA SER A 126 -5.06 -12.09 0.04
C SER A 126 -3.79 -12.10 0.89
N VAL A 127 -2.68 -11.58 0.37
CA VAL A 127 -1.37 -11.60 1.05
C VAL A 127 -1.11 -10.28 1.77
N GLU A 128 -1.33 -9.17 1.09
CA GLU A 128 -1.21 -7.80 1.60
C GLU A 128 -2.41 -7.00 1.07
N PRO A 129 -3.56 -7.03 1.79
CA PRO A 129 -4.82 -6.46 1.31
C PRO A 129 -4.81 -4.95 1.10
N TYR A 130 -3.97 -4.24 1.85
CA TYR A 130 -3.80 -2.80 1.75
C TYR A 130 -2.40 -2.38 2.20
N LEU A 131 -2.01 -1.19 1.74
CA LEU A 131 -0.84 -0.46 2.21
C LEU A 131 -1.31 0.70 3.07
N GLU A 132 -0.57 1.00 4.13
CA GLU A 132 -0.72 2.25 4.86
C GLU A 132 0.13 3.33 4.19
N ARG A 133 -0.48 4.48 3.91
CA ARG A 133 0.19 5.64 3.35
C ARG A 133 -0.23 6.89 4.11
N TRP A 134 0.61 7.90 4.07
CA TRP A 134 0.32 9.18 4.72
C TRP A 134 0.11 10.25 3.67
N ASN A 135 -0.93 11.05 3.86
CA ASN A 135 -1.14 12.24 3.07
C ASN A 135 -1.84 13.31 3.92
N HIS A 136 -1.86 14.54 3.43
CA HIS A 136 -2.61 15.62 4.05
C HIS A 136 -4.08 15.52 3.66
N ASP A 137 -5.00 15.73 4.59
CA ASP A 137 -6.41 15.97 4.26
C ASP A 137 -6.63 17.37 3.69
N GLY A 138 -7.89 17.70 3.39
CA GLY A 138 -8.25 19.02 2.83
C GLY A 138 -7.94 20.20 3.75
N ASP A 139 -7.75 19.97 5.05
CA ASP A 139 -7.36 20.98 6.03
C ASP A 139 -5.83 21.06 6.22
N GLY A 140 -5.06 20.27 5.48
CA GLY A 140 -3.61 20.20 5.56
C GLY A 140 -3.10 19.32 6.71
N THR A 141 -3.97 18.56 7.38
CA THR A 141 -3.56 17.69 8.49
C THR A 141 -3.03 16.37 7.95
N LEU A 142 -1.81 15.99 8.37
CA LEU A 142 -1.24 14.70 8.02
C LEU A 142 -2.07 13.57 8.64
N ARG A 143 -2.42 12.57 7.83
CA ARG A 143 -3.24 11.43 8.23
C ARG A 143 -2.82 10.14 7.54
N CYS A 144 -3.13 9.02 8.16
CA CYS A 144 -3.02 7.70 7.56
C CYS A 144 -4.23 7.42 6.66
N VAL A 145 -3.95 6.90 5.47
CA VAL A 145 -4.93 6.40 4.50
C VAL A 145 -4.60 4.96 4.15
N TYR A 146 -5.64 4.16 3.89
CA TYR A 146 -5.49 2.79 3.43
C TYR A 146 -5.56 2.75 1.91
N VAL A 147 -4.55 2.17 1.28
CA VAL A 147 -4.50 1.94 -0.16
C VAL A 147 -4.74 0.47 -0.42
N PHE A 148 -5.97 0.10 -0.73
CA PHE A 148 -6.37 -1.28 -1.02
C PHE A 148 -5.70 -1.77 -2.30
N ARG A 149 -5.18 -3.00 -2.22
CA ARG A 149 -4.49 -3.69 -3.31
C ARG A 149 -5.50 -4.63 -3.99
N LEU A 150 -6.02 -4.25 -5.15
CA LEU A 150 -7.11 -4.93 -5.83
C LEU A 150 -6.60 -5.70 -7.05
N ARG A 151 -6.76 -7.02 -7.03
CA ARG A 151 -6.38 -7.91 -8.12
C ARG A 151 -7.54 -8.16 -9.07
N PRO A 152 -7.31 -8.17 -10.39
CA PRO A 152 -8.28 -8.70 -11.37
C PRO A 152 -8.76 -10.11 -11.01
N THR A 153 -10.05 -10.41 -11.19
CA THR A 153 -10.55 -11.79 -11.14
C THR A 153 -10.66 -12.40 -12.54
N GLY A 154 -10.35 -13.69 -12.67
CA GLY A 154 -10.57 -14.47 -13.89
C GLY A 154 -9.53 -14.26 -15.02
N ARG A 155 -9.79 -14.93 -16.17
CA ARG A 155 -8.94 -14.97 -17.37
C ARG A 155 -9.15 -13.80 -18.34
N SER A 156 -9.98 -12.83 -17.98
CA SER A 156 -10.22 -11.67 -18.83
C SER A 156 -8.98 -10.78 -18.76
N ALA A 157 -8.30 -10.60 -19.89
CA ALA A 157 -7.23 -9.61 -19.99
C ALA A 157 -7.83 -8.25 -19.62
N ILE A 158 -7.45 -7.71 -18.47
CA ILE A 158 -7.78 -6.33 -18.16
C ILE A 158 -6.92 -5.45 -19.05
N ASP A 159 -7.58 -4.59 -19.81
CA ASP A 159 -6.94 -3.56 -20.61
C ASP A 159 -6.40 -2.47 -19.68
N VAL A 160 -5.17 -2.66 -19.21
CA VAL A 160 -4.45 -1.68 -18.38
C VAL A 160 -3.96 -0.56 -19.29
N ARG A 161 -4.62 0.60 -19.21
CA ARG A 161 -4.25 1.78 -19.99
C ARG A 161 -3.29 2.65 -19.20
N ASP A 162 -2.40 3.34 -19.90
CA ASP A 162 -1.44 4.25 -19.26
C ASP A 162 -2.11 5.44 -18.56
N GLU A 163 -3.29 5.86 -19.03
CA GLU A 163 -4.13 6.90 -18.39
C GLU A 163 -4.74 6.44 -17.06
N ASP A 164 -4.87 5.13 -16.84
CA ASP A 164 -5.44 4.54 -15.63
C ASP A 164 -4.35 4.15 -14.61
N ARG A 165 -3.06 4.33 -14.93
CA ARG A 165 -1.94 4.04 -14.02
C ARG A 165 -1.79 5.16 -13.00
N ILE A 166 -1.28 4.81 -11.81
CA ILE A 166 -1.00 5.80 -10.73
C ILE A 166 -0.23 6.98 -11.31
N PRO A 167 -0.72 8.23 -11.23
CA PRO A 167 -0.06 9.35 -11.87
C PRO A 167 1.36 9.54 -11.31
N PRO A 168 2.33 9.99 -12.14
CA PRO A 168 3.65 10.31 -11.65
C PRO A 168 3.57 11.51 -10.70
N ALA A 169 4.36 11.48 -9.62
CA ALA A 169 4.41 12.58 -8.67
C ALA A 169 4.91 13.87 -9.35
N VAL A 170 4.25 14.99 -9.04
CA VAL A 170 4.58 16.32 -9.61
C VAL A 170 5.86 16.88 -9.00
N GLU A 171 6.10 16.55 -7.73
CA GLU A 171 7.26 16.99 -6.95
C GLU A 171 7.86 15.85 -6.13
N THR A 172 9.09 16.06 -5.68
CA THR A 172 9.76 15.17 -4.73
C THR A 172 9.45 15.66 -3.32
N ALA A 173 8.91 14.78 -2.49
CA ALA A 173 8.66 15.07 -1.08
C ALA A 173 9.16 13.93 -0.20
N ALA A 174 9.67 14.29 0.98
CA ALA A 174 10.04 13.36 2.04
C ALA A 174 9.31 13.78 3.31
N ILE A 175 8.24 13.07 3.63
CA ILE A 175 7.43 13.36 4.82
C ILE A 175 7.80 12.39 5.94
N ARG A 176 8.00 12.92 7.15
CA ARG A 176 8.17 12.08 8.34
C ARG A 176 6.81 11.53 8.74
N VAL A 177 6.77 10.22 8.96
CA VAL A 177 5.56 9.50 9.38
C VAL A 177 5.86 8.66 10.63
N PRO A 178 4.85 8.32 11.43
CA PRO A 178 5.04 7.43 12.59
C PRO A 178 5.68 6.10 12.19
N ALA A 179 6.45 5.50 13.10
CA ALA A 179 7.00 4.16 12.91
C ALA A 179 5.96 3.03 13.04
N ALA A 180 4.76 3.39 13.51
CA ALA A 180 3.73 2.51 14.03
C ALA A 180 3.37 1.30 13.15
N GLU A 181 3.02 0.24 13.89
CA GLU A 181 2.85 -1.17 13.57
C GLU A 181 2.35 -1.46 12.16
N THR A 182 3.15 -2.22 11.40
CA THR A 182 2.67 -2.90 10.19
C THR A 182 1.43 -3.70 10.60
N SER A 183 0.23 -3.21 10.27
CA SER A 183 -1.03 -3.88 10.58
C SER A 183 -1.25 -5.14 9.71
N SER A 184 -0.17 -5.79 9.29
CA SER A 184 -0.17 -7.18 8.80
C SER A 184 -0.51 -8.19 9.91
N ALA A 185 -0.76 -7.73 11.14
CA ALA A 185 -1.18 -8.55 12.27
C ALA A 185 -2.71 -8.69 12.43
N LEU A 186 -3.52 -7.86 11.75
CA LEU A 186 -4.96 -8.10 11.64
C LEU A 186 -5.22 -8.99 10.44
N LEU A 187 -5.03 -10.29 10.63
CA LEU A 187 -5.60 -11.45 9.93
C LEU A 187 -4.59 -12.60 10.00
N ALA A 188 -4.32 -13.09 11.21
CA ALA A 188 -4.13 -14.52 11.34
C ALA A 188 -5.48 -15.16 10.98
N PRO A 189 -5.59 -16.03 9.97
CA PRO A 189 -6.78 -16.83 9.77
C PRO A 189 -6.79 -17.91 10.85
N GLU A 190 -7.01 -17.52 12.10
CA GLU A 190 -7.43 -18.48 13.11
C GLU A 190 -8.90 -18.80 12.84
N GLN A 191 -9.11 -20.05 12.39
CA GLN A 191 -10.40 -20.73 12.25
C GLN A 191 -11.15 -20.54 10.92
N TYR A 192 -10.71 -21.23 9.87
CA TYR A 192 -11.64 -21.67 8.82
C TYR A 192 -11.44 -23.16 8.53
N GLY A 193 -12.25 -23.97 9.20
CA GLY A 193 -12.56 -25.32 8.76
C GLY A 193 -13.81 -25.28 7.88
N THR A 194 -13.67 -25.58 6.59
CA THR A 194 -14.52 -26.43 5.71
C THR A 194 -14.36 -26.04 4.22
N PRO A 195 -14.61 -26.99 3.28
CA PRO A 195 -13.75 -27.21 2.13
C PRO A 195 -14.28 -26.65 0.81
N GLU A 196 -13.33 -26.50 -0.14
CA GLU A 196 -13.52 -26.38 -1.59
C GLU A 196 -14.09 -25.07 -2.14
N THR A 197 -13.17 -24.12 -2.35
CA THR A 197 -13.09 -23.39 -3.62
C THR A 197 -11.66 -23.44 -4.10
N THR A 198 -11.44 -24.06 -5.25
CA THR A 198 -10.13 -24.27 -5.88
C THR A 198 -9.62 -22.95 -6.47
N TYR A 199 -9.23 -22.02 -5.61
CA TYR A 199 -8.19 -21.06 -5.95
C TYR A 199 -6.85 -21.75 -5.69
N THR A 200 -5.99 -21.81 -6.69
CA THR A 200 -4.62 -22.30 -6.52
C THR A 200 -3.72 -21.06 -6.40
N PRO A 201 -3.40 -20.55 -5.20
CA PRO A 201 -2.40 -19.50 -5.10
C PRO A 201 -1.06 -20.15 -5.42
N SER A 202 -0.47 -19.80 -6.57
CA SER A 202 0.93 -20.15 -6.88
C SER A 202 1.90 -19.24 -6.10
N ALA A 203 1.73 -19.13 -4.79
CA ALA A 203 2.71 -18.60 -3.85
C ALA A 203 2.15 -18.83 -2.45
N GLY A 204 2.75 -19.76 -1.70
CA GLY A 204 2.48 -19.89 -0.27
C GLY A 204 2.79 -18.58 0.47
N PRO A 205 2.31 -18.41 1.71
CA PRO A 205 2.50 -17.18 2.48
C PRO A 205 3.99 -16.78 2.54
N ARG A 206 4.27 -15.53 2.14
CA ARG A 206 5.60 -14.90 2.11
C ARG A 206 6.21 -14.88 3.51
N THR A 207 6.98 -15.92 3.87
CA THR A 207 7.68 -16.06 5.16
C THR A 207 8.74 -14.97 5.41
N VAL A 208 9.09 -14.18 4.39
CA VAL A 208 10.13 -13.15 4.43
C VAL A 208 9.69 -11.92 5.22
N THR A 209 8.49 -11.38 4.96
CA THR A 209 7.95 -10.17 5.62
C THR A 209 7.95 -10.30 7.14
N ARG A 210 7.55 -11.48 7.66
CA ARG A 210 7.43 -11.73 9.11
C ARG A 210 8.76 -11.63 9.88
N ARG A 211 9.89 -11.98 9.26
CA ARG A 211 11.21 -11.95 9.94
C ARG A 211 11.75 -10.53 10.04
N GLU A 212 11.60 -9.77 8.96
CA GLU A 212 12.02 -8.38 8.87
C GLU A 212 11.20 -7.50 9.82
N SER A 213 9.87 -7.61 9.78
CA SER A 213 8.99 -6.89 10.71
C SER A 213 9.34 -7.18 12.16
N LYS A 214 9.61 -8.45 12.53
CA LYS A 214 10.01 -8.80 13.90
C LYS A 214 11.33 -8.13 14.32
N LEU A 215 12.33 -8.10 13.44
CA LEU A 215 13.61 -7.46 13.74
C LEU A 215 13.45 -5.94 13.88
N SER A 216 12.68 -5.32 12.98
CA SER A 216 12.35 -3.90 13.02
C SER A 216 11.66 -3.52 14.32
N THR A 217 10.60 -4.23 14.72
CA THR A 217 9.86 -3.96 15.97
C THR A 217 10.74 -4.11 17.21
N LEU A 218 11.62 -5.10 17.25
CA LEU A 218 12.54 -5.29 18.37
C LEU A 218 13.52 -4.11 18.50
N PHE A 219 14.04 -3.62 17.38
CA PHE A 219 14.99 -2.51 17.40
C PHE A 219 14.30 -1.16 17.67
N GLU A 220 13.12 -0.94 17.11
CA GLU A 220 12.27 0.22 17.44
C GLU A 220 11.97 0.26 18.95
N THR A 221 11.57 -0.87 19.54
CA THR A 221 11.34 -0.97 21.00
C THR A 221 12.61 -0.64 21.80
N HIS A 222 13.77 -1.07 21.32
CA HIS A 222 15.05 -0.76 21.95
C HIS A 222 15.34 0.75 21.92
N LEU A 223 15.22 1.40 20.75
CA LEU A 223 15.43 2.84 20.59
C LEU A 223 14.44 3.67 21.42
N VAL A 224 13.15 3.33 21.39
CA VAL A 224 12.13 3.99 22.22
C VAL A 224 12.41 3.79 23.71
N GLY A 225 12.87 2.61 24.11
CA GLY A 225 13.30 2.34 25.49
C GLY A 225 14.49 3.19 25.95
N LEU A 226 15.31 3.67 25.01
CA LEU A 226 16.38 4.65 25.25
C LEU A 226 15.88 6.11 25.23
N GLY A 227 14.59 6.34 24.96
CA GLY A 227 13.99 7.67 24.87
C GLY A 227 14.14 8.33 23.50
N HIS A 228 14.45 7.57 22.44
CA HIS A 228 14.62 8.12 21.10
C HIS A 228 13.27 8.33 20.41
N GLU A 229 13.21 9.36 19.57
CA GLU A 229 12.08 9.60 18.68
C GLU A 229 12.26 8.81 17.37
N VAL A 230 11.44 7.78 17.17
CA VAL A 230 11.52 6.89 16.01
C VAL A 230 10.31 7.11 15.09
N GLY A 231 10.58 7.20 13.80
CA GLY A 231 9.59 7.33 12.73
C GLY A 231 10.06 6.65 11.47
N ARG A 232 9.50 7.05 10.33
CA ARG A 232 9.91 6.66 8.98
C ARG A 232 9.82 7.87 8.06
N TYR A 233 10.35 7.73 6.85
CA TYR A 233 10.02 8.62 5.75
C TYR A 233 9.11 7.91 4.75
N GLN A 234 8.06 8.61 4.32
CA GLN A 234 7.41 8.32 3.05
C GLN A 234 7.96 9.29 2.01
N LEU A 235 8.44 8.73 0.90
CA LEU A 235 9.07 9.44 -0.19
C LEU A 235 8.19 9.37 -1.44
N THR A 236 7.88 10.52 -2.02
CA THR A 236 7.44 10.64 -3.41
C THR A 236 8.56 11.26 -4.23
N ILE A 237 8.77 10.80 -5.46
CA ILE A 237 9.86 11.26 -6.32
C ILE A 237 9.26 11.82 -7.59
N LYS A 238 9.61 13.06 -7.92
CA LYS A 238 9.13 13.72 -9.14
C LYS A 238 9.32 12.85 -10.38
N GLY A 239 8.24 12.64 -11.13
CA GLY A 239 8.22 11.85 -12.35
C GLY A 239 8.11 10.33 -12.13
N CYS A 240 8.20 9.85 -10.89
CA CYS A 240 8.00 8.45 -10.53
C CYS A 240 6.56 8.23 -10.07
N ARG A 241 6.05 6.99 -10.25
CA ARG A 241 4.71 6.59 -9.81
C ARG A 241 4.79 5.96 -8.41
N GLY A 242 3.78 6.25 -7.58
CA GLY A 242 3.69 5.70 -6.22
C GLY A 242 4.63 6.35 -5.21
N ALA A 243 4.64 5.77 -4.00
CA ALA A 243 5.45 6.23 -2.88
C ALA A 243 6.30 5.09 -2.30
N LEU A 244 7.52 5.45 -1.89
CA LEU A 244 8.44 4.58 -1.18
C LEU A 244 8.31 4.83 0.33
N LEU A 245 8.44 3.79 1.14
CA LEU A 245 8.44 3.89 2.59
C LEU A 245 9.77 3.33 3.09
N THR A 246 10.48 4.09 3.93
CA THR A 246 11.71 3.61 4.57
C THR A 246 11.38 2.73 5.78
N ASP A 247 12.34 1.94 6.27
CA ASP A 247 12.09 1.06 7.40
C ASP A 247 12.03 1.76 8.76
N LEU A 248 13.14 2.33 9.24
CA LEU A 248 13.18 3.07 10.51
C LEU A 248 14.04 4.32 10.38
N TYR A 249 13.60 5.40 11.01
CA TYR A 249 14.34 6.66 11.12
C TYR A 249 14.34 7.13 12.57
N ASP A 250 15.52 7.19 13.17
CA ASP A 250 15.76 7.76 14.49
C ASP A 250 16.07 9.25 14.33
N SER A 251 15.15 10.12 14.71
CA SER A 251 15.37 11.58 14.63
C SER A 251 16.22 12.14 15.75
N THR A 252 16.37 11.40 16.85
CA THR A 252 17.24 11.82 17.97
C THR A 252 18.69 11.77 17.54
N GLU A 253 19.09 10.69 16.87
CA GLU A 253 20.46 10.47 16.40
C GLU A 253 20.66 10.80 14.92
N ASN A 254 19.59 11.19 14.21
CA ASN A 254 19.57 11.44 12.77
C ASN A 254 20.12 10.25 11.96
N VAL A 255 19.55 9.07 12.17
CA VAL A 255 19.97 7.81 11.53
C VAL A 255 18.81 7.18 10.78
N LEU A 256 19.00 6.93 9.49
CA LEU A 256 18.13 6.09 8.69
C LEU A 256 18.62 4.64 8.71
N TYR A 257 17.76 3.73 9.15
CA TYR A 257 18.02 2.30 9.16
C TYR A 257 17.25 1.61 8.05
N GLU A 258 17.93 0.72 7.33
CA GLU A 258 17.30 -0.26 6.45
C GLU A 258 17.45 -1.64 7.08
N VAL A 259 16.32 -2.32 7.28
CA VAL A 259 16.22 -3.61 7.93
C VAL A 259 16.21 -4.70 6.87
N LYS A 260 16.93 -5.79 7.12
CA LYS A 260 16.78 -7.01 6.32
C LYS A 260 16.56 -8.20 7.22
N GLY A 261 15.55 -9.01 6.91
CA GLY A 261 15.28 -10.26 7.64
C GLY A 261 16.34 -11.36 7.48
N ARG A 262 17.40 -11.12 6.67
CA ARG A 262 18.51 -12.04 6.38
C ARG A 262 19.79 -11.24 6.12
N SER A 263 20.94 -11.88 6.34
CA SER A 263 22.27 -11.26 6.22
C SER A 263 23.08 -11.72 5.01
N ARG A 264 22.45 -12.24 3.94
CA ARG A 264 23.21 -12.68 2.76
C ARG A 264 23.71 -11.44 2.02
N ARG A 265 24.80 -11.58 1.27
CA ARG A 265 25.33 -10.51 0.40
C ARG A 265 24.28 -9.82 -0.46
N ILE A 266 23.33 -10.57 -1.03
CA ILE A 266 22.26 -9.99 -1.86
C ILE A 266 21.32 -9.09 -1.05
N ASP A 267 21.00 -9.48 0.19
CA ASP A 267 20.12 -8.73 1.07
C ASP A 267 20.81 -7.42 1.51
N VAL A 268 22.10 -7.50 1.87
CA VAL A 268 22.89 -6.32 2.26
C VAL A 268 23.10 -5.37 1.09
N ARG A 269 23.38 -5.87 -0.12
CA ARG A 269 23.50 -5.02 -1.33
C ARG A 269 22.20 -4.30 -1.65
N MET A 270 21.06 -4.97 -1.49
CA MET A 270 19.76 -4.33 -1.65
C MET A 270 19.58 -3.20 -0.63
N ALA A 271 19.91 -3.47 0.64
CA ALA A 271 19.81 -2.46 1.69
C ALA A 271 20.70 -1.23 1.43
N VAL A 272 21.93 -1.46 0.97
CA VAL A 272 22.83 -0.38 0.53
C VAL A 272 22.18 0.44 -0.58
N ALA A 273 21.65 -0.21 -1.62
CA ALA A 273 21.02 0.50 -2.74
C ALA A 273 19.84 1.36 -2.28
N GLN A 274 18.97 0.81 -1.43
CA GLN A 274 17.83 1.52 -0.86
C GLN A 274 18.27 2.73 -0.02
N LEU A 275 19.22 2.57 0.91
CA LEU A 275 19.74 3.67 1.73
C LEU A 275 20.37 4.79 0.89
N LEU A 276 21.18 4.41 -0.10
CA LEU A 276 21.84 5.37 -0.99
C LEU A 276 20.85 6.09 -1.92
N ASP A 277 19.72 5.45 -2.24
CA ASP A 277 18.63 6.07 -2.99
C ASP A 277 17.87 7.06 -2.12
N TYR A 278 17.30 6.58 -1.00
CA TYR A 278 16.47 7.35 -0.09
C TYR A 278 17.15 8.62 0.41
N ARG A 279 18.42 8.52 0.83
CA ARG A 279 19.17 9.66 1.40
C ARG A 279 19.26 10.87 0.46
N ARG A 280 19.16 10.69 -0.87
CA ARG A 280 19.21 11.79 -1.84
C ARG A 280 17.97 12.68 -1.79
N HIS A 281 16.87 12.13 -1.27
CA HIS A 281 15.56 12.76 -1.23
C HIS A 281 15.21 13.25 0.19
N ILE A 282 15.95 12.83 1.20
CA ILE A 282 15.76 13.26 2.59
C ILE A 282 16.64 14.49 2.85
N GLY A 283 16.01 15.64 3.05
CA GLY A 283 16.67 16.92 3.33
C GLY A 283 17.18 17.07 4.77
N ALA A 284 17.74 16.02 5.36
CA ALA A 284 18.28 16.04 6.74
C ALA A 284 19.82 16.16 6.71
N PRO A 285 20.40 17.35 7.01
CA PRO A 285 21.85 17.53 7.02
C PRO A 285 22.53 16.58 8.00
N GLY A 286 23.61 15.93 7.57
CA GLY A 286 24.34 14.98 8.43
C GLY A 286 23.61 13.65 8.67
N LEU A 287 22.60 13.32 7.86
CA LEU A 287 21.90 12.03 7.94
C LEU A 287 22.89 10.87 7.88
N ARG A 288 22.94 10.10 8.95
CA ARG A 288 23.69 8.84 9.01
C ARG A 288 22.81 7.70 8.48
N THR A 289 23.44 6.65 7.97
CA THR A 289 22.75 5.48 7.43
C THR A 289 23.30 4.21 8.04
N ALA A 290 22.42 3.27 8.38
CA ALA A 290 22.80 1.99 8.96
C ALA A 290 21.96 0.85 8.40
N ILE A 291 22.55 -0.35 8.35
CA ILE A 291 21.84 -1.58 7.98
C ILE A 291 21.62 -2.40 9.25
N LEU A 292 20.37 -2.78 9.52
CA LEU A 292 20.00 -3.65 10.63
C LEU A 292 19.75 -5.08 10.12
N ILE A 293 20.53 -6.04 10.63
CA ILE A 293 20.47 -7.45 10.21
C ILE A 293 20.49 -8.44 11.39
N PRO A 294 19.96 -9.67 11.22
CA PRO A 294 19.80 -10.62 12.31
C PRO A 294 21.09 -11.36 12.72
N THR A 295 22.08 -11.45 11.82
CA THR A 295 23.35 -12.17 12.04
C THR A 295 24.50 -11.46 11.34
N GLU A 296 25.73 -11.68 11.82
CA GLU A 296 26.94 -11.13 11.18
C GLU A 296 27.06 -11.61 9.72
N PRO A 297 27.29 -10.73 8.74
CA PRO A 297 27.50 -11.12 7.35
C PRO A 297 28.97 -11.53 7.13
N GLU A 298 29.31 -12.03 5.94
CA GLU A 298 30.70 -12.39 5.63
C GLU A 298 31.64 -11.16 5.74
N ALA A 299 32.91 -11.38 6.10
CA ALA A 299 33.88 -10.29 6.31
C ALA A 299 33.96 -9.31 5.13
N ASP A 300 34.03 -9.82 3.89
CA ASP A 300 34.03 -8.99 2.69
C ASP A 300 32.76 -8.12 2.54
N VAL A 301 31.60 -8.61 2.99
CA VAL A 301 30.36 -7.81 2.98
C VAL A 301 30.43 -6.68 4.01
N ARG A 302 31.09 -6.90 5.16
CA ARG A 302 31.32 -5.85 6.16
C ARG A 302 32.26 -4.79 5.63
N ASP A 303 33.38 -5.19 5.05
CA ASP A 303 34.36 -4.29 4.43
C ASP A 303 33.71 -3.44 3.32
N TYR A 304 32.82 -4.07 2.52
CA TYR A 304 32.03 -3.37 1.52
C TYR A 304 31.11 -2.30 2.12
N VAL A 305 30.35 -2.62 3.17
CA VAL A 305 29.43 -1.68 3.84
C VAL A 305 30.21 -0.53 4.51
N GLU A 306 31.32 -0.84 5.18
CA GLU A 306 32.21 0.13 5.82
C GLU A 306 32.83 1.08 4.79
N SER A 307 33.26 0.57 3.63
CA SER A 307 33.83 1.40 2.55
C SER A 307 32.87 2.47 2.01
N LEU A 308 31.57 2.33 2.26
CA LEU A 308 30.53 3.27 1.86
C LEU A 308 30.13 4.24 2.98
N GLY A 309 30.74 4.13 4.17
CA GLY A 309 30.37 4.92 5.35
C GLY A 309 28.98 4.57 5.90
N ILE A 310 28.50 3.36 5.64
CA ILE A 310 27.23 2.86 6.17
C ILE A 310 27.54 2.04 7.41
N ALA A 311 26.83 2.29 8.52
CA ALA A 311 27.02 1.51 9.73
C ALA A 311 26.31 0.14 9.65
N LEU A 312 26.77 -0.82 10.43
CA LEU A 312 26.17 -2.14 10.53
C LEU A 312 25.71 -2.40 11.96
N VAL A 313 24.42 -2.70 12.13
CA VAL A 313 23.82 -3.06 13.41
C VAL A 313 23.36 -4.51 13.33
N VAL A 314 23.85 -5.35 14.24
CA VAL A 314 23.61 -6.79 14.21
C VAL A 314 22.91 -7.24 15.49
N LYS A 315 21.79 -7.94 15.36
CA LYS A 315 21.10 -8.51 16.52
C LYS A 315 22.00 -9.55 17.23
N ASN A 316 22.14 -9.42 18.54
CA ASN A 316 22.91 -10.34 19.39
C ASN A 316 22.18 -10.62 20.71
N GLY A 317 21.42 -11.70 20.76
CA GLY A 317 20.53 -12.00 21.89
C GLY A 317 19.48 -10.90 22.06
N ASP A 318 19.51 -10.22 23.21
CA ASP A 318 18.64 -9.09 23.57
C ASP A 318 19.31 -7.72 23.33
N HIS A 319 20.50 -7.72 22.73
CA HIS A 319 21.28 -6.52 22.42
C HIS A 319 21.49 -6.36 20.90
N PHE A 320 22.05 -5.20 20.53
CA PHE A 320 22.39 -4.85 19.15
C PHE A 320 23.86 -4.44 19.08
N ASN A 321 24.69 -5.30 18.48
CA ASN A 321 26.11 -4.99 18.27
C ASN A 321 26.24 -3.91 17.18
N GLY A 322 27.19 -2.99 17.34
CA GLY A 322 27.37 -1.85 16.43
C GLY A 322 26.50 -0.64 16.75
N TYR A 323 25.74 -0.68 17.85
CA TYR A 323 24.97 0.45 18.40
C TYR A 323 25.43 0.78 19.83
N PRO A 324 25.50 2.07 20.25
CA PRO A 324 25.25 3.28 19.46
C PRO A 324 26.25 3.43 18.32
N LEU A 325 25.85 4.15 17.26
CA LEU A 325 26.72 4.39 16.12
C LEU A 325 27.87 5.31 16.51
N ALA A 326 29.08 4.96 16.09
CA ALA A 326 30.29 5.77 16.28
C ALA A 326 30.27 7.07 15.46
#